data_AF-A0A9E3GRJ5-F1
#
_entry.id   AF-A0A9E3GRJ5-F1
#
_cell.length_a   1.000
_cell.length_b   1.000
_cell.length_c   1.000
_cell.angle_alpha   90.00
_cell.angle_beta   90.00
_cell.angle_gamma   90.00
#
_symmetry.space_group_name_H-M   'P 1'
#
loop_
_entity.id
_entity.type
_entity.pdbx_description
1 polymer ?
#
loop_
_entity_poly.entity_id
_entity_poly.type
_entity_poly.pdbx_seq_one_letter_code
_entity_poly.pdbx_strand_id
1 'polypeptide(L)'
;MDPREQSKIYNGASDAWSRPVLMKKGRPGQEITCISDPWHGDTLRAVLFRETTTLGVRGYLVEKWQLQREWVTVDVAGSAVRLKVGRLGGEVTLFHCLEWFHDEKGMRLLIAHEDTHAWHEISLGAAPPEDDAAWLAFYEGTAITATRAVVPGRPEEEYFWYGHGGFAEWLPWCEEHRGDLLARFAADLDDPAAVETWFGAGLVDNRWRVGYYVADQLVRQLDRPLPELVRMSVEQARAAIRDALED
;
A
#
# COMPACT_ATOMS: atom_id res chain seq x y z
N MET A 1 5.02 21.33 -3.27
CA MET A 1 3.83 21.71 -4.06
C MET A 1 2.62 21.27 -3.27
N ASP A 2 1.56 22.07 -3.17
CA ASP A 2 0.32 21.68 -2.48
C ASP A 2 -0.31 20.48 -3.24
N PRO A 3 -0.75 19.41 -2.57
CA PRO A 3 -1.54 18.33 -3.19
C PRO A 3 -2.71 18.81 -4.07
N ARG A 4 -3.28 19.98 -3.75
CA ARG A 4 -4.35 20.64 -4.53
C ARG A 4 -3.89 21.18 -5.90
N GLU A 5 -2.59 21.47 -6.07
CA GLU A 5 -2.03 21.88 -7.36
C GLU A 5 -1.70 20.68 -8.27
N GLN A 6 -1.35 19.52 -7.70
CA GLN A 6 -1.20 18.27 -8.45
C GLN A 6 -2.52 17.86 -9.12
N SER A 7 -3.66 17.97 -8.42
CA SER A 7 -5.00 17.64 -8.92
C SER A 7 -5.35 18.28 -10.28
N LYS A 8 -4.87 19.51 -10.53
CA LYS A 8 -5.20 20.27 -11.77
C LYS A 8 -4.39 19.84 -12.99
N ILE A 9 -3.19 19.29 -12.79
CA ILE A 9 -2.29 18.83 -13.85
C ILE A 9 -2.85 17.55 -14.51
N TYR A 10 -3.70 16.79 -13.81
CA TYR A 10 -4.35 15.58 -14.35
C TYR A 10 -5.44 15.85 -15.39
N ASN A 11 -5.71 17.10 -15.78
CA ASN A 11 -6.64 17.45 -16.86
C ASN A 11 -6.05 17.13 -18.25
N GLY A 12 -5.88 15.84 -18.55
CA GLY A 12 -5.39 15.31 -19.83
C GLY A 12 -3.98 14.72 -19.79
N ALA A 13 -3.28 14.80 -18.65
CA ALA A 13 -2.04 14.07 -18.44
C ALA A 13 -2.35 12.59 -18.11
N SER A 14 -1.70 11.68 -18.82
CA SER A 14 -1.66 10.26 -18.49
C SER A 14 -0.83 9.97 -17.24
N ASP A 15 0.16 10.82 -16.95
CA ASP A 15 1.00 10.77 -15.74
C ASP A 15 1.62 12.16 -15.48
N ALA A 16 1.90 12.48 -14.23
CA ALA A 16 2.58 13.72 -13.86
C ALA A 16 3.34 13.59 -12.54
N TRP A 17 4.56 14.10 -12.49
CA TRP A 17 5.39 14.08 -11.29
C TRP A 17 6.25 15.34 -11.19
N SER A 18 6.88 15.52 -10.02
CA SER A 18 7.87 16.56 -9.81
C SER A 18 9.11 16.01 -9.11
N ARG A 19 10.29 16.55 -9.44
CA ARG A 19 11.54 16.21 -8.75
C ARG A 19 12.32 17.47 -8.34
N PRO A 20 13.01 17.45 -7.19
CA PRO A 20 13.89 18.54 -6.80
C PRO A 20 15.10 18.62 -7.76
N VAL A 21 15.46 19.84 -8.15
CA VAL A 21 16.63 20.12 -9.00
C VAL A 21 17.42 21.30 -8.45
N LEU A 22 18.73 21.30 -8.66
CA LEU A 22 19.57 22.46 -8.38
C LEU A 22 19.72 23.30 -9.65
N MET A 23 19.24 24.54 -9.60
CA MET A 23 19.31 25.48 -10.71
C MET A 23 20.58 26.35 -10.63
N LYS A 24 20.84 27.13 -11.70
CA LYS A 24 21.93 28.12 -11.72
C LYS A 24 21.89 29.03 -10.48
N LYS A 25 23.08 29.49 -10.07
CA LYS A 25 23.27 30.31 -8.85
C LYS A 25 22.89 29.57 -7.55
N GLY A 26 22.98 28.25 -7.54
CA GLY A 26 22.72 27.43 -6.36
C GLY A 26 21.27 27.48 -5.87
N ARG A 27 20.33 27.86 -6.75
CA ARG A 27 18.92 28.01 -6.35
C ARG A 27 18.23 26.64 -6.36
N PRO A 28 17.60 26.21 -5.26
CA PRO A 28 16.75 25.02 -5.29
C PRO A 28 15.53 25.30 -6.17
N GLY A 29 15.15 24.32 -6.99
CA GLY A 29 13.99 24.37 -7.86
C GLY A 29 13.26 23.03 -7.93
N GLN A 30 12.13 23.01 -8.63
CA GLN A 30 11.35 21.81 -8.91
C GLN A 30 11.21 21.68 -10.42
N GLU A 31 11.53 20.51 -10.95
CA GLU A 31 11.19 20.14 -12.32
C GLU A 31 9.83 19.44 -12.29
N ILE A 32 8.89 19.90 -13.11
CA ILE A 32 7.56 19.29 -13.29
C ILE A 32 7.57 18.59 -14.64
N THR A 33 7.18 17.32 -14.66
CA THR A 33 7.02 16.53 -15.88
C THR A 33 5.61 16.01 -15.98
N CYS A 34 5.04 16.02 -17.19
CA CYS A 34 3.75 15.46 -17.50
C CYS A 34 3.86 14.63 -18.79
N ILE A 35 3.26 13.45 -18.79
CA ILE A 35 3.10 12.59 -19.96
C ILE A 35 1.65 12.67 -20.39
N SER A 36 1.40 12.81 -21.68
CA SER A 36 0.05 12.75 -22.24
C SER A 36 0.08 12.25 -23.66
N ASP A 37 -1.11 11.92 -24.17
CA ASP A 37 -1.30 11.87 -25.61
C ASP A 37 -0.99 13.22 -26.26
N PRO A 38 -0.47 13.24 -27.50
CA PRO A 38 -0.02 14.48 -28.15
C PRO A 38 -1.11 15.55 -28.28
N TRP A 39 -2.38 15.15 -28.44
CA TRP A 39 -3.50 16.08 -28.61
C TRP A 39 -3.87 16.84 -27.32
N HIS A 40 -3.44 16.40 -26.14
CA HIS A 40 -3.60 17.15 -24.89
C HIS A 40 -2.48 18.17 -24.65
N GLY A 41 -1.48 18.24 -25.54
CA GLY A 41 -0.29 19.06 -25.36
C GLY A 41 -0.61 20.55 -25.16
N ASP A 42 -1.51 21.14 -25.94
CA ASP A 42 -1.89 22.56 -25.79
C ASP A 42 -2.58 22.83 -24.44
N THR A 43 -3.49 21.95 -24.04
CA THR A 43 -4.19 22.04 -22.75
C THR A 43 -3.21 22.02 -21.59
N LEU A 44 -2.26 21.08 -21.59
CA LEU A 44 -1.28 20.95 -20.52
C LEU A 44 -0.32 22.14 -20.47
N ARG A 45 0.10 22.67 -21.63
CA ARG A 45 0.91 23.91 -21.68
C ARG A 45 0.16 25.08 -21.04
N ALA A 46 -1.12 25.26 -21.38
CA ALA A 46 -1.94 26.33 -20.82
C ALA A 46 -2.08 26.20 -19.29
N VAL A 47 -2.28 24.99 -18.78
CA VAL A 47 -2.31 24.74 -17.32
C VAL A 47 -0.96 25.08 -16.69
N LEU A 48 0.16 24.60 -17.25
CA LEU A 48 1.49 24.87 -16.69
C LEU A 48 1.83 26.37 -16.68
N PHE A 49 1.45 27.13 -17.69
CA PHE A 49 1.67 28.58 -17.70
C PHE A 49 0.77 29.34 -16.72
N ARG A 50 -0.46 28.86 -16.50
CA ARG A 50 -1.41 29.53 -15.61
C ARG A 50 -1.11 29.25 -14.14
N GLU A 51 -0.74 28.02 -13.82
CA GLU A 51 -0.59 27.57 -12.43
C GLU A 51 0.86 27.61 -11.95
N THR A 52 1.84 27.90 -12.82
CA THR A 52 3.26 28.00 -12.42
C THR A 52 3.86 29.33 -12.85
N THR A 53 5.04 29.64 -12.31
CA THR A 53 5.82 30.83 -12.71
C THR A 53 6.74 30.58 -13.90
N THR A 54 6.59 29.44 -14.59
CA THR A 54 7.45 29.13 -15.74
C THR A 54 7.19 30.09 -16.91
N LEU A 55 8.27 30.49 -17.57
CA LEU A 55 8.20 31.27 -18.80
C LEU A 55 8.27 30.39 -20.05
N GLY A 56 8.46 29.08 -19.89
CA GLY A 56 8.58 28.14 -20.99
C GLY A 56 8.40 26.69 -20.58
N VAL A 57 8.05 25.86 -21.56
CA VAL A 57 7.85 24.41 -21.41
C VAL A 57 8.57 23.70 -22.54
N ARG A 58 9.10 22.52 -22.26
CA ARG A 58 9.75 21.65 -23.26
C ARG A 58 8.87 20.44 -23.48
N GLY A 59 8.61 20.10 -24.74
CA GLY A 59 7.84 18.92 -25.12
C GLY A 59 8.55 18.15 -26.21
N TYR A 60 8.48 16.82 -26.14
CA TYR A 60 9.01 15.91 -27.13
C TYR A 60 8.11 14.66 -27.17
N LEU A 61 8.06 14.02 -28.33
CA LEU A 61 7.36 12.74 -28.47
C LEU A 61 8.22 11.61 -27.89
N VAL A 62 7.59 10.71 -27.17
CA VAL A 62 8.19 9.47 -26.68
C VAL A 62 7.37 8.29 -27.16
N GLU A 63 8.03 7.19 -27.48
CA GLU A 63 7.35 5.92 -27.75
C GLU A 63 7.05 5.22 -26.44
N LYS A 64 5.84 4.67 -26.33
CA LYS A 64 5.40 3.89 -25.17
C LYS A 64 5.08 2.48 -25.62
N TRP A 65 5.92 1.52 -25.24
CA TRP A 65 5.54 0.11 -25.28
C TRP A 65 4.71 -0.21 -24.05
N GLN A 66 3.45 -0.56 -24.27
CA GLN A 66 2.54 -0.99 -23.22
C GLN A 66 2.01 -2.37 -23.53
N LEU A 67 1.77 -3.17 -22.49
CA LEU A 67 1.07 -4.44 -22.64
C LEU A 67 -0.34 -4.20 -23.17
N GLN A 68 -0.86 -5.17 -23.91
CA GLN A 68 -2.30 -5.25 -24.13
C GLN A 68 -2.96 -5.47 -22.77
N ARG A 69 -3.93 -4.61 -22.47
CA ARG A 69 -4.68 -4.65 -21.24
C ARG A 69 -6.14 -4.81 -21.59
N GLU A 70 -6.80 -5.73 -20.89
CA GLU A 70 -8.23 -5.92 -21.01
C GLU A 70 -8.88 -5.87 -19.64
N TRP A 71 -10.13 -5.44 -19.64
CA TRP A 71 -11.00 -5.61 -18.49
C TRP A 71 -11.71 -6.94 -18.67
N VAL A 72 -11.42 -7.90 -17.81
CA VAL A 72 -12.12 -9.17 -17.74
C VAL A 72 -13.09 -9.08 -16.57
N THR A 73 -14.32 -9.54 -16.77
CA THR A 73 -15.26 -9.72 -15.68
C THR A 73 -15.25 -11.18 -15.31
N VAL A 74 -14.92 -11.49 -14.06
CA VAL A 74 -14.95 -12.84 -13.52
C VAL A 74 -16.03 -12.94 -12.47
N ASP A 75 -16.69 -14.08 -12.41
CA ASP A 75 -17.59 -14.39 -11.30
C ASP A 75 -16.75 -14.87 -10.11
N VAL A 76 -16.82 -14.14 -9.00
CA VAL A 76 -16.20 -14.49 -7.74
C VAL A 76 -17.33 -14.61 -6.73
N ALA A 77 -17.64 -15.85 -6.32
CA ALA A 77 -18.71 -16.15 -5.38
C ALA A 77 -20.08 -15.55 -5.77
N GLY A 78 -20.43 -15.56 -7.06
CA GLY A 78 -21.70 -15.00 -7.56
C GLY A 78 -21.70 -13.48 -7.75
N SER A 79 -20.55 -12.82 -7.54
CA SER A 79 -20.36 -11.39 -7.80
C SER A 79 -19.47 -11.16 -9.01
N ALA A 80 -19.91 -10.29 -9.92
CA ALA A 80 -19.15 -9.91 -11.10
C ALA A 80 -18.05 -8.90 -10.73
N VAL A 81 -16.80 -9.36 -10.66
CA VAL A 81 -15.62 -8.53 -10.37
C VAL A 81 -14.89 -8.19 -11.66
N ARG A 82 -14.61 -6.90 -11.88
CA ARG A 82 -13.82 -6.44 -13.03
C ARG A 82 -12.34 -6.39 -12.69
N LEU A 83 -11.57 -7.23 -13.36
CA LEU A 83 -10.11 -7.31 -13.23
C LEU A 83 -9.45 -6.66 -14.45
N LYS A 84 -8.36 -5.93 -14.21
CA LYS A 84 -7.51 -5.41 -15.27
C LYS A 84 -6.37 -6.37 -15.52
N VAL A 85 -6.40 -7.07 -16.65
CA VAL A 85 -5.41 -8.11 -16.99
C VAL A 85 -4.41 -7.54 -17.99
N GLY A 86 -3.11 -7.66 -17.70
CA GLY A 86 -2.03 -7.42 -18.67
C GLY A 86 -1.61 -8.73 -19.35
N ARG A 87 -1.40 -8.70 -20.67
CA ARG A 87 -0.89 -9.85 -21.43
C ARG A 87 0.41 -9.55 -22.14
N LEU A 88 1.38 -10.47 -22.03
CA LEU A 88 2.62 -10.47 -22.78
C LEU A 88 2.72 -11.78 -23.58
N GLY A 89 2.75 -11.70 -24.91
CA GLY A 89 2.82 -12.90 -25.76
C GLY A 89 1.60 -13.83 -25.68
N GLY A 90 0.46 -13.35 -25.18
CA GLY A 90 -0.77 -14.13 -24.98
C GLY A 90 -0.94 -14.69 -23.57
N GLU A 91 0.12 -14.72 -22.76
CA GLU A 91 0.08 -15.18 -21.37
C GLU A 91 -0.35 -14.07 -20.42
N VAL A 92 -1.07 -14.45 -19.36
CA VAL A 92 -1.46 -13.53 -18.28
C VAL A 92 -0.22 -13.18 -17.46
N THR A 93 0.06 -11.89 -17.32
CA THR A 93 1.16 -11.40 -16.48
C THR A 93 0.59 -10.71 -15.26
N LEU A 94 0.86 -11.27 -14.07
CA LEU A 94 0.57 -10.65 -12.79
C LEU A 94 1.70 -9.67 -12.45
N PHE A 95 1.37 -8.40 -12.24
CA PHE A 95 2.31 -7.41 -11.72
C PHE A 95 2.14 -7.34 -10.22
N HIS A 96 2.98 -8.06 -9.48
CA HIS A 96 3.23 -7.74 -8.08
C HIS A 96 3.96 -6.40 -8.01
N CYS A 97 3.76 -5.64 -6.93
CA CYS A 97 4.42 -4.35 -6.66
C CYS A 97 5.96 -4.51 -6.72
N LEU A 98 6.53 -4.37 -7.92
CA LEU A 98 7.94 -4.63 -8.22
C LEU A 98 8.87 -3.70 -7.44
N GLU A 99 8.36 -2.55 -6.99
CA GLU A 99 9.06 -1.59 -6.16
C GLU A 99 9.45 -2.13 -4.77
N TRP A 100 8.81 -3.22 -4.33
CA TRP A 100 9.13 -3.88 -3.05
C TRP A 100 10.07 -5.08 -3.21
N PHE A 101 10.50 -5.43 -4.43
CA PHE A 101 11.49 -6.48 -4.65
C PHE A 101 12.90 -5.99 -4.33
N HIS A 102 13.35 -6.26 -3.11
CA HIS A 102 14.70 -5.90 -2.67
C HIS A 102 15.74 -6.98 -2.99
N ASP A 103 15.53 -8.20 -2.47
CA ASP A 103 16.37 -9.35 -2.71
C ASP A 103 15.53 -10.66 -2.76
N GLU A 104 16.16 -11.78 -3.11
CA GLU A 104 15.48 -13.08 -3.22
C GLU A 104 14.78 -13.49 -1.91
N LYS A 105 15.36 -13.14 -0.75
CA LYS A 105 14.85 -13.55 0.56
C LYS A 105 13.64 -12.71 0.95
N GLY A 106 13.73 -11.40 0.77
CA GLY A 106 12.62 -10.46 0.96
C GLY A 106 11.44 -10.74 0.04
N MET A 107 11.72 -11.15 -1.21
CA MET A 107 10.68 -11.53 -2.16
C MET A 107 9.85 -12.73 -1.67
N ARG A 108 10.48 -13.74 -1.04
CA ARG A 108 9.74 -14.87 -0.46
C ARG A 108 8.80 -14.45 0.66
N LEU A 109 9.19 -13.44 1.45
CA LEU A 109 8.34 -12.88 2.50
C LEU A 109 7.14 -12.16 1.90
N LEU A 110 7.37 -11.28 0.92
CA LEU A 110 6.30 -10.55 0.25
C LEU A 110 5.31 -11.51 -0.44
N ILE A 111 5.81 -12.53 -1.15
CA ILE A 111 4.93 -13.52 -1.80
C ILE A 111 4.06 -14.25 -0.77
N ALA A 112 4.65 -14.72 0.34
CA ALA A 112 3.89 -15.39 1.38
C ALA A 112 2.83 -14.47 2.04
N HIS A 113 3.14 -13.18 2.19
CA HIS A 113 2.22 -12.17 2.71
C HIS A 113 1.03 -11.96 1.78
N GLU A 114 1.29 -11.63 0.52
CA GLU A 114 0.24 -11.37 -0.47
C GLU A 114 -0.59 -12.62 -0.83
N ASP A 115 0.02 -13.80 -0.84
CA ASP A 115 -0.70 -15.07 -1.04
C ASP A 115 -1.68 -15.34 0.12
N THR A 116 -1.37 -14.86 1.33
CA THR A 116 -2.27 -15.01 2.50
C THR A 116 -3.50 -14.13 2.35
N HIS A 117 -3.32 -12.88 1.91
CA HIS A 117 -4.40 -11.96 1.58
C HIS A 117 -5.34 -12.56 0.54
N ALA A 118 -4.79 -13.07 -0.56
CA ALA A 118 -5.56 -13.77 -1.58
C ALA A 118 -6.30 -15.01 -1.03
N TRP A 119 -5.64 -15.81 -0.19
CA TRP A 119 -6.26 -16.99 0.42
C TRP A 119 -7.41 -16.62 1.37
N HIS A 120 -7.26 -15.56 2.16
CA HIS A 120 -8.30 -15.07 3.06
C HIS A 120 -9.49 -14.54 2.30
N GLU A 121 -9.29 -13.70 1.27
CA GLU A 121 -10.38 -13.18 0.44
C GLU A 121 -11.17 -14.29 -0.27
N ILE A 122 -10.47 -15.28 -0.82
CA ILE A 122 -11.11 -16.46 -1.42
C ILE A 122 -11.96 -17.20 -0.39
N SER A 123 -11.48 -17.31 0.86
CA SER A 123 -12.18 -18.00 1.95
C SER A 123 -13.37 -17.20 2.48
N LEU A 124 -13.28 -15.87 2.50
CA LEU A 124 -14.36 -14.96 2.92
C LEU A 124 -15.54 -14.98 1.93
N GLY A 125 -15.26 -15.06 0.63
CA GLY A 125 -16.30 -15.03 -0.41
C GLY A 125 -17.04 -13.70 -0.52
N ALA A 126 -16.50 -12.62 0.07
CA ALA A 126 -17.06 -11.27 0.05
C ALA A 126 -15.93 -10.24 0.00
N ALA A 127 -16.23 -9.03 -0.51
CA ALA A 127 -15.29 -7.92 -0.47
C ALA A 127 -15.16 -7.41 0.98
N PRO A 128 -13.95 -7.42 1.56
CA PRO A 128 -13.74 -6.90 2.91
C PRO A 128 -13.84 -5.36 2.96
N PRO A 129 -14.12 -4.76 4.12
CA PRO A 129 -14.10 -3.30 4.28
C PRO A 129 -12.67 -2.75 4.19
N GLU A 130 -12.49 -1.64 3.49
CA GLU A 130 -11.20 -0.96 3.36
C GLU A 130 -11.01 0.16 4.40
N ASP A 131 -12.08 0.57 5.09
CA ASP A 131 -12.14 1.72 6.00
C ASP A 131 -12.41 1.33 7.46
N ASP A 132 -12.06 0.08 7.84
CA ASP A 132 -12.24 -0.44 9.19
C ASP A 132 -10.89 -0.88 9.80
N ALA A 133 -10.44 -0.14 10.83
CA ALA A 133 -9.14 -0.36 11.44
C ALA A 133 -9.04 -1.72 12.15
N ALA A 134 -10.12 -2.18 12.81
CA ALA A 134 -10.13 -3.49 13.47
C ALA A 134 -9.97 -4.62 12.45
N TRP A 135 -10.70 -4.54 11.34
CA TRP A 135 -10.55 -5.49 10.24
C TRP A 135 -9.13 -5.47 9.65
N LEU A 136 -8.59 -4.29 9.35
CA LEU A 136 -7.24 -4.18 8.76
C LEU A 136 -6.15 -4.70 9.70
N ALA A 137 -6.30 -4.48 11.01
CA ALA A 137 -5.40 -5.08 12.01
C ALA A 137 -5.43 -6.61 11.98
N PHE A 138 -6.63 -7.21 11.87
CA PHE A 138 -6.75 -8.65 11.71
C PHE A 138 -6.14 -9.15 10.40
N TYR A 139 -6.48 -8.48 9.30
CA TYR A 139 -6.09 -8.84 7.94
C TYR A 139 -4.56 -8.82 7.79
N GLU A 140 -3.91 -7.71 8.17
CA GLU A 140 -2.44 -7.60 8.10
C GLU A 140 -1.73 -8.49 9.12
N GLY A 141 -2.25 -8.60 10.35
CA GLY A 141 -1.66 -9.46 11.37
C GLY A 141 -1.71 -10.95 11.01
N THR A 142 -2.77 -11.37 10.31
CA THR A 142 -2.90 -12.74 9.78
C THR A 142 -1.87 -12.99 8.67
N ALA A 143 -1.67 -12.04 7.76
CA ALA A 143 -0.66 -12.15 6.70
C ALA A 143 0.78 -12.19 7.25
N ILE A 144 1.09 -11.39 8.27
CA ILE A 144 2.38 -11.45 8.97
C ILE A 144 2.55 -12.82 9.67
N THR A 145 1.51 -13.31 10.34
CA THR A 145 1.51 -14.62 11.01
C THR A 145 1.76 -15.76 10.03
N ALA A 146 1.09 -15.75 8.87
CA ALA A 146 1.28 -16.73 7.82
C ALA A 146 2.66 -16.65 7.17
N THR A 147 3.14 -15.44 6.90
CA THR A 147 4.48 -15.21 6.35
C THR A 147 5.56 -15.82 7.25
N ARG A 148 5.43 -15.65 8.57
CA ARG A 148 6.33 -16.24 9.57
C ARG A 148 6.26 -17.78 9.60
N ALA A 149 5.08 -18.35 9.35
CA ALA A 149 4.90 -19.81 9.27
C ALA A 149 5.50 -20.41 7.99
N VAL A 150 5.37 -19.71 6.85
CA VAL A 150 5.85 -20.17 5.54
C VAL A 150 7.36 -19.96 5.38
N VAL A 151 7.89 -18.85 5.90
CA VAL A 151 9.30 -18.46 5.77
C VAL A 151 9.92 -18.24 7.16
N PRO A 152 10.10 -19.30 7.96
CA PRO A 152 10.58 -19.18 9.33
C PRO A 152 12.07 -18.80 9.41
N GLY A 153 12.47 -18.25 10.56
CA GLY A 153 13.88 -18.01 10.89
C GLY A 153 14.49 -16.76 10.26
N ARG A 154 13.66 -15.83 9.76
CA ARG A 154 14.11 -14.48 9.39
C ARG A 154 14.20 -13.56 10.62
N PRO A 155 15.05 -12.52 10.59
CA PRO A 155 14.99 -11.42 11.54
C PRO A 155 13.58 -10.85 11.63
N GLU A 156 13.14 -10.48 12.83
CA GLU A 156 11.73 -10.17 13.10
C GLU A 156 11.26 -8.92 12.33
N GLU A 157 12.14 -7.93 12.16
CA GLU A 157 11.89 -6.73 11.38
C GLU A 157 11.61 -7.04 9.89
N GLU A 158 12.11 -8.14 9.35
CA GLU A 158 11.90 -8.49 7.95
C GLU A 158 10.44 -8.88 7.66
N TYR A 159 9.66 -9.34 8.63
CA TYR A 159 8.24 -9.65 8.42
C TYR A 159 7.38 -8.38 8.23
N PHE A 160 7.91 -7.21 8.62
CA PHE A 160 7.25 -5.92 8.45
C PHE A 160 7.79 -5.14 7.24
N TRP A 161 9.05 -5.40 6.86
CA TRP A 161 9.77 -4.63 5.84
C TRP A 161 10.21 -5.45 4.62
N TYR A 162 9.92 -6.74 4.57
CA TYR A 162 10.22 -7.64 3.44
C TYR A 162 11.68 -7.56 2.98
N GLY A 163 12.63 -7.46 3.92
CA GLY A 163 14.06 -7.37 3.64
C GLY A 163 14.58 -5.96 3.31
N HIS A 164 13.74 -4.93 3.30
CA HIS A 164 14.20 -3.54 3.13
C HIS A 164 14.99 -3.05 4.36
N GLY A 165 16.18 -2.51 4.11
CA GLY A 165 17.03 -1.91 5.15
C GLY A 165 16.66 -0.47 5.50
N GLY A 166 17.32 0.07 6.53
CA GLY A 166 17.13 1.47 6.98
C GLY A 166 16.17 1.64 8.17
N PHE A 167 15.65 0.54 8.70
CA PHE A 167 14.64 0.52 9.79
C PHE A 167 15.14 -0.21 11.05
N ALA A 168 16.46 -0.27 11.28
CA ALA A 168 17.04 -1.04 12.39
C ALA A 168 16.54 -0.61 13.79
N GLU A 169 16.20 0.67 13.96
CA GLU A 169 15.66 1.20 15.22
C GLU A 169 14.12 1.14 15.30
N TRP A 170 13.43 0.72 14.23
CA TRP A 170 11.98 0.73 14.15
C TRP A 170 11.34 -0.30 15.10
N LEU A 171 11.82 -1.55 15.06
CA LEU A 171 11.26 -2.63 15.89
C LEU A 171 11.55 -2.40 17.38
N PRO A 172 12.80 -2.09 17.83
CA PRO A 172 13.07 -1.77 19.23
C PRO A 172 12.22 -0.61 19.75
N TRP A 173 11.97 0.41 18.93
CA TRP A 173 11.11 1.52 19.30
C TRP A 173 9.65 1.07 19.48
N CYS A 174 9.13 0.25 18.56
CA CYS A 174 7.77 -0.28 18.67
C CYS A 174 7.59 -1.13 19.93
N GLU A 175 8.59 -1.94 20.28
CA GLU A 175 8.60 -2.76 21.50
C GLU A 175 8.61 -1.89 22.78
N GLU A 176 9.44 -0.85 22.81
CA GLU A 176 9.50 0.11 23.93
C GLU A 176 8.15 0.84 24.14
N HIS A 177 7.45 1.14 23.05
CA HIS A 177 6.19 1.92 23.07
C HIS A 177 4.93 1.03 22.95
N ARG A 178 5.07 -0.30 23.09
CA ARG A 178 3.99 -1.28 22.82
C ARG A 178 2.67 -0.93 23.51
N GLY A 179 2.72 -0.62 24.81
CA GLY A 179 1.52 -0.30 25.59
C GLY A 179 0.80 0.96 25.09
N ASP A 180 1.56 2.02 24.81
CA ASP A 180 1.02 3.29 24.30
C ASP A 180 0.46 3.13 22.88
N LEU A 181 1.11 2.33 22.03
CA LEU A 181 0.65 2.04 20.68
C LEU A 181 -0.68 1.29 20.67
N LEU A 182 -0.82 0.25 21.52
CA LEU A 182 -2.07 -0.49 21.67
C LEU A 182 -3.20 0.41 22.20
N ALA A 183 -2.91 1.24 23.22
CA ALA A 183 -3.90 2.15 23.79
C ALA A 183 -4.37 3.22 22.77
N ARG A 184 -3.45 3.76 21.97
CA ARG A 184 -3.79 4.71 20.90
C ARG A 184 -4.60 4.05 19.79
N PHE A 185 -4.20 2.86 19.37
CA PHE A 185 -4.95 2.11 18.37
C PHE A 185 -6.36 1.77 18.85
N ALA A 186 -6.53 1.39 20.12
CA ALA A 186 -7.84 1.18 20.73
C ALA A 186 -8.72 2.44 20.70
N ALA A 187 -8.15 3.62 20.98
CA ALA A 187 -8.88 4.89 20.92
C ALA A 187 -9.30 5.28 19.49
N ASP A 188 -8.51 4.86 18.49
CA ASP A 188 -8.73 5.16 17.08
C ASP A 188 -9.55 4.08 16.34
N LEU A 189 -9.88 2.97 17.01
CA LEU A 189 -10.39 1.74 16.37
C LEU A 189 -11.67 1.95 15.56
N ASP A 190 -12.53 2.87 16.01
CA ASP A 190 -13.82 3.19 15.41
C ASP A 190 -13.80 4.44 14.52
N ASP A 191 -12.63 5.06 14.30
CA ASP A 191 -12.46 6.20 13.40
C ASP A 191 -11.97 5.74 12.01
N PRO A 192 -12.82 5.78 10.96
CA PRO A 192 -12.40 5.43 9.60
C PRO A 192 -11.23 6.29 9.08
N ALA A 193 -11.10 7.53 9.55
CA ALA A 193 -9.99 8.40 9.14
C ALA A 193 -8.64 7.93 9.72
N ALA A 194 -8.66 7.16 10.81
CA ALA A 194 -7.45 6.63 11.43
C ALA A 194 -6.82 5.49 10.63
N VAL A 195 -7.56 4.85 9.72
CA VAL A 195 -7.00 3.83 8.81
C VAL A 195 -5.78 4.34 8.06
N GLU A 196 -5.84 5.57 7.55
CA GLU A 196 -4.71 6.19 6.82
C GLU A 196 -3.49 6.36 7.74
N THR A 197 -3.71 6.62 9.03
CA THR A 197 -2.64 6.75 10.04
C THR A 197 -1.95 5.42 10.33
N TRP A 198 -2.73 4.34 10.47
CA TRP A 198 -2.22 3.05 10.93
C TRP A 198 -1.77 2.12 9.80
N PHE A 199 -2.54 2.06 8.72
CA PHE A 199 -2.35 1.11 7.61
C PHE A 199 -2.14 1.80 6.25
N GLY A 200 -2.24 3.14 6.19
CA GLY A 200 -1.97 3.94 4.99
C GLY A 200 -0.57 4.56 4.95
N ALA A 201 -0.46 5.77 4.38
CA ALA A 201 0.80 6.53 4.30
C ALA A 201 1.05 7.44 5.52
N GLY A 202 0.18 7.40 6.52
CA GLY A 202 0.30 8.18 7.74
C GLY A 202 1.45 7.73 8.64
N LEU A 203 1.76 8.57 9.64
CA LEU A 203 2.89 8.38 10.55
C LEU A 203 2.42 8.40 11.99
N VAL A 204 2.91 7.44 12.78
CA VAL A 204 2.79 7.42 14.24
C VAL A 204 4.14 7.83 14.79
N ASP A 205 4.23 9.02 15.40
CA ASP A 205 5.48 9.59 15.92
C ASP A 205 6.62 9.60 14.90
N ASN A 206 6.29 10.09 13.69
CA ASN A 206 7.16 10.15 12.51
C ASN A 206 7.65 8.78 12.01
N ARG A 207 6.98 7.68 12.39
CA ARG A 207 7.28 6.33 11.91
C ARG A 207 6.12 5.79 11.10
N TRP A 208 6.47 5.25 9.94
CA TRP A 208 5.53 4.58 9.05
C TRP A 208 5.39 3.10 9.44
N ARG A 209 4.30 2.47 8.98
CA ARG A 209 3.96 1.05 9.17
C ARG A 209 3.79 0.58 10.63
N VAL A 210 3.63 1.48 11.59
CA VAL A 210 3.45 1.11 13.00
C VAL A 210 2.18 0.28 13.23
N GLY A 211 1.12 0.46 12.43
CA GLY A 211 -0.07 -0.38 12.50
C GLY A 211 0.18 -1.86 12.20
N TYR A 212 1.19 -2.20 11.39
CA TYR A 212 1.55 -3.61 11.13
C TYR A 212 2.16 -4.27 12.37
N TYR A 213 2.91 -3.53 13.19
CA TYR A 213 3.37 -4.02 14.49
C TYR A 213 2.18 -4.28 15.41
N VAL A 214 1.27 -3.32 15.54
CA VAL A 214 0.06 -3.45 16.36
C VAL A 214 -0.79 -4.66 15.91
N ALA A 215 -1.00 -4.81 14.60
CA ALA A 215 -1.69 -5.93 13.98
C ALA A 215 -1.06 -7.29 14.35
N ASP A 216 0.27 -7.42 14.24
CA ASP A 216 0.99 -8.63 14.65
C ASP A 216 0.82 -8.91 16.15
N GLN A 217 0.90 -7.88 17.01
CA GLN A 217 0.69 -8.04 18.45
C GLN A 217 -0.72 -8.51 18.81
N LEU A 218 -1.74 -8.01 18.11
CA LEU A 218 -3.13 -8.38 18.36
C LEU A 218 -3.45 -9.78 17.85
N VAL A 219 -3.05 -10.11 16.61
CA VAL A 219 -3.32 -11.45 16.04
C VAL A 219 -2.55 -12.54 16.79
N ARG A 220 -1.33 -12.28 17.26
CA ARG A 220 -0.59 -13.23 18.11
C ARG A 220 -1.31 -13.52 19.44
N GLN A 221 -1.98 -12.52 20.02
CA GLN A 221 -2.73 -12.69 21.27
C GLN A 221 -3.97 -13.57 21.12
N LEU A 222 -4.52 -13.68 19.90
CA LEU A 222 -5.66 -14.55 19.65
C LEU A 222 -5.36 -16.03 19.88
N ASP A 223 -4.07 -16.43 19.80
CA ASP A 223 -3.59 -17.81 19.97
C ASP A 223 -4.39 -18.85 19.15
N ARG A 224 -4.71 -18.50 17.90
CA ARG A 224 -5.46 -19.35 16.96
C ARG A 224 -4.55 -19.91 15.87
N PRO A 225 -4.78 -21.16 15.42
CA PRO A 225 -4.03 -21.72 14.31
C PRO A 225 -4.40 -21.00 12.99
N LEU A 226 -3.43 -20.88 12.08
CA LEU A 226 -3.60 -20.14 10.83
C LEU A 226 -4.83 -20.55 9.99
N PRO A 227 -5.17 -21.86 9.83
CA PRO A 227 -6.38 -22.26 9.09
C PRO A 227 -7.69 -21.82 9.74
N GLU A 228 -7.70 -21.47 11.03
CA GLU A 228 -8.86 -20.88 11.69
C GLU A 228 -8.90 -19.38 11.43
N LEU A 229 -7.77 -18.67 11.61
CA LEU A 229 -7.66 -17.23 11.35
C LEU A 229 -8.16 -16.87 9.93
N VAL A 230 -7.66 -17.58 8.92
CA VAL A 230 -7.99 -17.33 7.51
C VAL A 230 -9.46 -17.63 7.16
N ARG A 231 -10.19 -18.34 8.02
CA ARG A 231 -11.62 -18.62 7.82
C ARG A 231 -12.54 -17.71 8.61
N MET A 232 -11.99 -16.81 9.43
CA MET A 232 -12.80 -15.87 10.21
C MET A 232 -13.49 -14.87 9.28
N SER A 233 -14.79 -14.69 9.48
CA SER A 233 -15.56 -13.63 8.82
C SER A 233 -15.11 -12.25 9.30
N VAL A 234 -15.52 -11.20 8.58
CA VAL A 234 -15.25 -9.81 8.96
C VAL A 234 -15.76 -9.53 10.38
N GLU A 235 -16.96 -9.98 10.73
CA GLU A 235 -17.53 -9.79 12.07
C GLU A 235 -16.73 -10.52 13.15
N GLN A 236 -16.32 -11.77 12.88
CA GLN A 236 -15.52 -12.56 13.81
C GLN A 236 -14.14 -11.95 14.03
N ALA A 237 -13.49 -11.49 12.95
CA ALA A 237 -12.20 -10.81 12.99
C ALA A 237 -12.26 -9.51 13.80
N ARG A 238 -13.25 -8.66 13.53
CA ARG A 238 -13.45 -7.39 14.26
C ARG A 238 -13.70 -7.61 15.74
N ALA A 239 -14.54 -8.60 16.09
CA ALA A 239 -14.80 -8.95 17.48
C ALA A 239 -13.52 -9.43 18.17
N ALA A 240 -12.77 -10.34 17.53
CA ALA A 240 -11.54 -10.87 18.10
C ALA A 240 -10.48 -9.78 18.34
N ILE A 241 -10.35 -8.80 17.43
CA ILE A 241 -9.43 -7.67 17.61
C ILE A 241 -9.86 -6.76 18.76
N ARG A 242 -11.16 -6.53 18.94
CA ARG A 242 -11.68 -5.75 20.07
C ARG A 242 -11.41 -6.45 21.40
N ASP A 243 -11.71 -7.74 21.47
CA ASP A 243 -11.46 -8.54 22.67
C ASP A 243 -9.96 -8.51 23.03
N ALA A 244 -9.07 -8.62 22.05
CA ALA A 244 -7.61 -8.56 22.24
C ALA A 244 -7.07 -7.16 22.64
N LEU A 245 -7.87 -6.10 22.53
CA LEU A 245 -7.51 -4.75 23.00
C LEU A 245 -8.00 -4.48 24.43
N GLU A 246 -8.92 -5.31 24.95
CA GLU A 246 -9.49 -5.18 26.29
C GLU A 246 -8.74 -6.01 27.36
N ASP A 247 -7.94 -7.00 26.92
CA ASP A 247 -7.07 -7.87 27.73
C ASP A 247 -5.70 -7.26 28.10
#